data_AF-W2D266-F1
#
_entry.id   AF-W2D266-F1
#
_cell.length_a   1.000
_cell.length_b   1.000
_cell.length_c   1.000
_cell.angle_alpha   90.00
_cell.angle_beta   90.00
_cell.angle_gamma   90.00
#
_symmetry.space_group_name_H-M   'P 1'
#
loop_
_entity.id
_entity.type
_entity.pdbx_description
1 polymer ?
#
loop_
_entity_poly.entity_id
_entity_poly.type
_entity_poly.pdbx_seq_one_letter_code
_entity_poly.pdbx_strand_id
1 'polypeptide(L)' 'MIGMLLATLCVAGSLSAQKAEALLDKAAAAYEKSNGIQATFAANVRHEKTGVAESFEGTIRMKGNKFALVTPDIRTWYN' A
#
# COMPACT_ATOMS: atom_id res chain seq x y z
N MET A 1 3.52 -17.35 -37.77
CA MET A 1 2.28 -16.82 -37.16
C MET A 1 2.28 -16.87 -35.64
N ILE A 2 2.96 -17.84 -35.00
CA ILE A 2 3.06 -17.96 -33.52
C ILE A 2 3.90 -16.84 -32.87
N GLY A 3 4.97 -16.37 -33.51
CA GLY A 3 5.81 -15.28 -32.97
C GLY A 3 5.11 -13.92 -32.87
N MET A 4 4.12 -13.65 -33.71
CA MET A 4 3.35 -12.40 -33.68
C MET A 4 2.31 -12.38 -32.55
N LEU A 5 1.83 -13.56 -32.13
CA LEU A 5 0.88 -13.73 -31.03
C LEU A 5 1.58 -13.62 -29.64
N LEU A 6 2.85 -14.05 -29.55
CA LEU A 6 3.65 -13.88 -28.33
C LEU A 6 4.01 -12.40 -28.09
N ALA A 7 4.34 -11.67 -29.16
CA ALA A 7 4.67 -10.25 -29.07
C ALA A 7 3.48 -9.39 -28.61
N THR A 8 2.25 -9.68 -29.07
CA THR A 8 1.04 -8.95 -28.64
C THR A 8 0.65 -9.25 -27.19
N LEU A 9 0.89 -10.48 -26.69
CA LEU A 9 0.63 -10.83 -25.29
C LEU A 9 1.60 -10.11 -24.32
N CYS A 10 2.87 -9.94 -24.71
CA CYS A 10 3.84 -9.17 -23.94
C CYS A 10 3.46 -7.67 -23.88
N VAL A 11 3.03 -7.08 -24.99
CA VAL A 11 2.65 -5.65 -25.04
C VAL A 11 1.41 -5.34 -24.20
N ALA A 12 0.43 -6.25 -24.16
CA ALA A 12 -0.78 -6.07 -23.33
C ALA A 12 -0.48 -6.14 -21.83
N GLY A 13 0.43 -7.03 -21.40
CA GLY A 13 0.89 -7.11 -20.01
C GLY A 13 1.67 -5.87 -19.56
N SER A 14 2.54 -5.35 -20.44
CA SER A 14 3.34 -4.14 -20.17
C SER A 14 2.48 -2.88 -20.03
N LEU A 15 1.40 -2.75 -20.82
CA LEU A 15 0.54 -1.55 -20.77
C LEU A 15 -0.22 -1.41 -19.44
N SER A 16 -0.59 -2.53 -18.82
CA SER A 16 -1.23 -2.55 -17.50
C SER A 16 -0.22 -2.21 -16.40
N ALA A 17 0.97 -2.79 -16.47
CA ALA A 17 2.05 -2.52 -15.52
C ALA A 17 2.48 -1.04 -15.52
N GLN A 18 2.67 -0.44 -16.70
CA GLN A 18 3.02 0.97 -16.86
C GLN A 18 1.98 1.93 -16.23
N LYS A 19 0.69 1.58 -16.30
CA LYS A 19 -0.38 2.37 -15.68
C LYS A 19 -0.38 2.25 -14.16
N ALA A 20 -0.08 1.06 -13.62
CA ALA A 20 0.03 0.85 -12.19
C ALA A 20 1.25 1.58 -11.60
N GLU A 21 2.41 1.49 -12.26
CA GLU A 21 3.63 2.20 -11.88
C GLU A 21 3.40 3.72 -11.86
N ALA A 22 2.83 4.28 -12.93
CA ALA A 22 2.54 5.72 -13.00
C ALA A 22 1.59 6.21 -11.89
N LEU A 23 0.65 5.36 -11.44
CA LEU A 23 -0.25 5.68 -10.34
C LEU A 23 0.49 5.68 -8.99
N LEU A 24 1.36 4.69 -8.76
CA LEU A 24 2.19 4.60 -7.56
C LEU A 24 3.17 5.76 -7.47
N ASP A 25 3.81 6.12 -8.58
CA ASP A 25 4.74 7.26 -8.66
C ASP A 25 4.03 8.57 -8.30
N LYS A 26 2.80 8.76 -8.79
CA LYS A 26 2.00 9.95 -8.46
C LYS A 26 1.64 9.99 -6.98
N ALA A 27 1.29 8.85 -6.37
CA ALA A 27 0.99 8.77 -4.95
C ALA A 27 2.24 9.05 -4.09
N ALA A 28 3.40 8.48 -4.47
CA ALA A 28 4.68 8.73 -3.83
C ALA A 28 5.06 10.22 -3.90
N ALA A 29 4.98 10.83 -5.09
CA ALA A 29 5.27 12.25 -5.27
C ALA A 29 4.33 13.17 -4.46
N ALA A 30 3.06 12.79 -4.29
CA ALA A 30 2.13 13.53 -3.44
C ALA A 30 2.50 13.40 -1.95
N TYR A 31 2.89 12.19 -1.51
CA TYR A 31 3.35 11.95 -0.15
C TYR A 31 4.62 12.74 0.17
N GLU A 32 5.64 12.71 -0.68
CA GLU A 32 6.89 13.45 -0.48
C GLU A 32 6.65 14.96 -0.34
N LYS A 33 5.69 15.52 -1.08
CA LYS A 33 5.31 16.94 -1.01
C LYS A 33 4.46 17.29 0.20
N SER A 34 3.83 16.31 0.86
CA SER A 34 2.88 16.54 1.97
C SER A 34 3.54 16.93 3.30
N ASN A 35 4.88 16.87 3.40
CA ASN A 35 5.64 17.06 4.65
C ASN A 35 5.29 16.03 5.76
N GLY A 36 4.73 14.89 5.36
CA GLY A 36 4.25 13.82 6.22
C GLY A 36 2.73 13.74 6.27
N ILE A 37 2.22 12.60 6.73
CA ILE A 37 0.78 12.33 6.82
C ILE A 37 0.42 11.81 8.20
N GLN A 38 -0.84 12.02 8.57
CA GLN A 38 -1.50 11.32 9.67
C GLN A 38 -2.78 10.70 9.14
N ALA A 39 -3.02 9.44 9.49
CA ALA A 39 -4.25 8.73 9.15
C ALA A 39 -4.74 7.91 10.34
N THR A 40 -6.06 7.87 10.52
CA THR A 40 -6.73 6.92 11.41
C THR A 40 -7.25 5.77 10.55
N PHE A 41 -7.10 4.54 11.01
CA PHE A 41 -7.50 3.33 10.29
C PHE A 41 -8.24 2.37 11.21
N ALA A 42 -9.06 1.52 10.59
CA ALA A 42 -9.62 0.32 11.20
C ALA A 42 -9.15 -0.89 10.38
N ALA A 43 -8.44 -1.82 11.00
CA ALA A 43 -7.97 -3.04 10.38
C ALA A 43 -8.87 -4.21 10.77
N ASN A 44 -9.37 -4.95 9.79
CA ASN A 44 -10.15 -6.16 9.99
C ASN A 44 -9.32 -7.35 9.48
N VAL A 45 -8.84 -8.19 10.38
CA VAL A 45 -8.02 -9.36 10.09
C VAL A 45 -8.90 -10.59 10.23
N ARG A 46 -9.06 -11.34 9.13
CA ARG A 46 -9.75 -12.63 9.14
C ARG A 46 -8.74 -13.75 9.11
N HIS A 47 -8.76 -14.61 10.13
CA HIS A 47 -7.96 -15.82 10.17
C HIS A 47 -8.72 -16.96 9.48
N GLU A 48 -8.31 -17.31 8.26
CA GLU A 48 -9.00 -18.33 7.45
C GLU A 48 -9.07 -19.70 8.13
N LYS A 49 -8.07 -20.03 8.96
CA LYS A 49 -7.97 -21.33 9.63
C LYS A 49 -8.83 -21.44 10.89
N THR A 50 -9.03 -20.34 11.61
CA THR A 50 -9.75 -20.33 12.90
C THR A 50 -11.12 -19.68 12.81
N GLY A 51 -11.44 -19.03 11.68
CA GLY A 51 -12.68 -18.28 11.51
C GLY A 51 -12.76 -17.01 12.37
N VAL A 52 -11.71 -16.70 13.15
CA VAL A 52 -11.66 -15.54 14.03
C VAL A 52 -11.45 -14.29 13.18
N ALA A 53 -12.33 -13.30 13.38
CA ALA A 53 -12.16 -11.96 12.84
C ALA A 53 -11.71 -11.05 13.99
N GLU A 54 -10.50 -10.53 13.88
CA GLU A 54 -10.00 -9.50 14.79
C GLU A 54 -10.19 -8.14 14.11
N SER A 55 -10.68 -7.16 14.87
CA SER A 55 -10.79 -5.79 14.40
C SER A 55 -10.10 -4.88 15.39
N PHE A 56 -9.26 -3.97 14.90
CA PHE A 56 -8.61 -2.98 15.75
C PHE A 56 -8.43 -1.67 15.00
N GLU A 57 -8.47 -0.59 15.78
CA GLU A 57 -8.28 0.77 15.27
C GLU A 57 -6.89 1.28 15.63
N GLY A 58 -6.41 2.25 14.85
CA GLY A 58 -5.16 2.90 15.15
C GLY A 58 -4.98 4.21 14.40
N THR A 59 -3.99 4.97 14.84
CA THR A 59 -3.49 6.15 14.15
C THR A 59 -2.05 5.88 13.72
N ILE A 60 -1.76 6.13 12.45
CA ILE A 60 -0.41 6.15 11.91
C ILE A 60 -0.01 7.57 11.53
N ARG A 61 1.22 7.94 11.89
CA ARG A 61 1.87 9.18 11.46
C ARG A 61 3.15 8.80 10.73
N MET A 62 3.38 9.37 9.55
CA MET A 62 4.56 9.08 8.75
C MET A 62 5.16 10.37 8.22
N LYS A 63 6.49 10.45 8.22
CA LYS A 63 7.23 11.57 7.61
C LYS A 63 8.57 11.09 7.10
N GLY A 64 8.74 11.09 5.78
CA GLY A 64 9.92 10.48 5.15
C GLY A 64 10.01 9.02 5.54
N ASN A 65 11.14 8.61 6.13
CA ASN A 65 11.41 7.27 6.64
C ASN A 65 10.96 7.04 8.09
N LYS A 66 10.40 8.05 8.77
CA LYS A 66 9.98 7.97 10.18
C LYS A 66 8.51 7.59 10.28
N PHE A 67 8.16 6.83 11.31
CA PHE A 67 6.77 6.53 11.60
C PHE A 67 6.48 6.43 13.09
N ALA A 68 5.22 6.70 13.45
CA ALA A 68 4.65 6.37 14.73
C ALA A 68 3.30 5.67 14.50
N LEU A 69 3.14 4.49 15.08
CA LEU A 69 1.92 3.71 15.08
C LEU A 69 1.35 3.65 16.50
N VAL A 70 0.09 3.99 16.63
CA VAL A 70 -0.63 4.02 17.90
C VAL A 70 -1.93 3.24 17.75
N THR A 71 -2.08 2.16 18.47
CA THR A 71 -3.36 1.48 18.73
C THR A 71 -3.74 1.70 20.21
N PRO A 72 -4.92 1.27 20.67
CA PRO A 72 -5.27 1.35 22.09
C PRO A 72 -4.24 0.69 23.02
N ASP A 73 -3.67 -0.44 22.59
CA ASP A 73 -2.78 -1.26 23.42
C ASP A 73 -1.29 -1.04 23.14
N ILE A 74 -0.93 -0.57 21.93
CA ILE A 74 0.46 -0.53 21.46
C ILE A 74 0.81 0.85 20.94
N ARG A 75 2.00 1.32 21.33
CA ARG A 75 2.64 2.51 20.75
C ARG A 75 4.05 2.15 20.30
N THR A 76 4.29 2.23 19.01
CA THR A 76 5.58 1.91 18.38
C THR A 76 6.03 3.05 17.49
N TRP A 77 7.34 3.34 17.45
CA TRP A 77 7.90 4.39 16.61
C TRP A 77 9.28 4.04 16.07
N TYR A 78 9.63 4.68 14.96
CA TYR A 78 10.95 4.64 14.33
C TYR A 78 11.35 6.06 13.90
N ASN A 79 12.63 6.40 14.11
CA ASN A 79 13.19 7.74 13.93
C ASN A 79 14.29 7.79 12.87
#